data_AF-A0A535UVV8-F1
#
_entry.id   AF-A0A535UVV8-F1
#
_cell.length_a   1.000
_cell.length_b   1.000
_cell.length_c   1.000
_cell.angle_alpha   90.00
_cell.angle_beta   90.00
_cell.angle_gamma   90.00
#
_symmetry.space_group_name_H-M   'P 1'
#
loop_
_entity.id
_entity.type
_entity.pdbx_description
1 polymer ?
#
loop_
_entity_poly.entity_id
_entity_poly.type
_entity_poly.pdbx_seq_one_letter_code
_entity_poly.pdbx_strand_id
1 'polypeptide(L)'
;MANEHGMLPKARREDLDERLRARLGRWFENAYEDDNLFLTMARRPGLLDATWGFIRYIYGGGSSVEPELFELCRLRMAHANRCRH
;
A
#
# COMPACT_ATOMS: atom_id res chain seq x y z
N MET A 1 12.23 3.86 -11.07
CA MET A 1 13.58 4.00 -10.48
C MET A 1 13.54 3.59 -9.00
N ALA A 2 14.63 3.06 -8.44
CA ALA A 2 14.83 3.08 -6.99
C ALA A 2 14.95 4.56 -6.58
N ASN A 3 14.34 4.98 -5.48
CA ASN A 3 14.45 6.35 -4.95
C ASN A 3 15.07 6.24 -3.55
N GLU A 4 15.26 7.37 -2.85
CA GLU A 4 15.79 7.37 -1.48
C GLU A 4 14.98 6.51 -0.50
N HIS A 5 13.76 6.14 -0.86
CA HIS A 5 12.81 5.38 -0.04
C HIS A 5 12.71 3.89 -0.41
N GLY A 6 13.50 3.37 -1.37
CA GLY A 6 13.52 1.92 -1.59
C GLY A 6 14.35 1.42 -2.77
N MET A 7 14.85 0.19 -2.62
CA MET A 7 15.78 -0.49 -3.54
C MET A 7 15.10 -1.04 -4.81
N LEU A 8 13.77 -1.18 -4.82
CA LEU A 8 13.06 -1.72 -5.96
C LEU A 8 12.72 -0.63 -6.99
N PRO A 9 12.81 -0.95 -8.29
CA PRO A 9 12.34 -0.06 -9.34
C PRO A 9 10.85 0.26 -9.17
N LYS A 10 10.51 1.54 -9.28
CA LYS A 10 9.12 2.04 -9.23
C LYS A 10 8.56 2.34 -10.61
N ALA A 11 7.24 2.27 -10.74
CA ALA A 11 6.50 2.89 -11.84
C ALA A 11 6.66 4.41 -11.76
N ARG A 12 6.64 5.08 -12.91
CA ARG A 12 6.60 6.54 -12.96
C ARG A 12 5.14 6.99 -12.93
N ARG A 13 4.84 8.11 -12.28
CA ARG A 13 3.46 8.60 -12.14
C ARG A 13 2.84 8.91 -13.50
N GLU A 14 3.63 9.46 -14.41
CA GLU A 14 3.25 9.79 -15.78
C GLU A 14 2.92 8.55 -16.65
N ASP A 15 3.41 7.36 -16.27
CA ASP A 15 3.16 6.12 -17.00
C ASP A 15 1.96 5.34 -16.45
N LEU A 16 1.31 5.82 -15.39
CA LEU A 16 0.16 5.14 -14.81
C LEU A 16 -1.06 5.30 -15.73
N ASP A 17 -1.71 4.17 -16.02
CA ASP A 17 -3.01 4.18 -16.69
C ASP A 17 -4.09 4.87 -15.81
N GLU A 18 -5.24 5.13 -16.41
CA GLU A 18 -6.35 5.81 -15.73
C GLU A 18 -6.80 5.09 -14.44
N ARG A 19 -6.84 3.76 -14.48
CA ARG A 19 -7.28 2.94 -13.34
C ARG A 19 -6.28 3.04 -12.19
N LEU A 20 -4.98 3.02 -12.47
CA LEU A 20 -3.91 3.13 -11.49
C LEU A 20 -3.81 4.56 -10.93
N ARG A 21 -4.00 5.59 -11.76
CA ARG A 21 -4.07 6.98 -11.29
C ARG A 21 -5.23 7.22 -10.32
N ALA A 22 -6.41 6.73 -10.64
CA ALA A 22 -7.57 6.82 -9.74
C ALA A 22 -7.35 6.07 -8.42
N ARG A 23 -6.63 4.94 -8.44
CA ARG A 23 -6.27 4.20 -7.22
C ARG A 23 -5.21 4.93 -6.39
N LEU A 24 -4.24 5.57 -7.03
CA LEU A 24 -3.24 6.39 -6.34
C LEU A 24 -3.91 7.58 -5.64
N GLY A 25 -4.91 8.21 -6.25
CA GLY A 25 -5.71 9.25 -5.59
C GLY A 25 -6.35 8.75 -4.29
N ARG A 26 -7.06 7.62 -4.35
CA ARG A 26 -7.63 6.98 -3.14
C ARG A 26 -6.58 6.55 -2.13
N TRP A 27 -5.39 6.15 -2.56
CA TRP A 27 -4.30 5.81 -1.66
C TRP A 27 -3.91 7.01 -0.79
N PHE A 28 -3.73 8.18 -1.40
CA PHE A 28 -3.42 9.41 -0.66
C PHE A 28 -4.52 9.83 0.30
N GLU A 29 -5.79 9.60 -0.04
CA GLU A 29 -6.92 9.91 0.84
C GLU A 29 -7.00 9.01 2.09
N ASN A 30 -6.60 7.73 1.96
CA ASN A 30 -6.93 6.71 2.97
C ASN A 30 -5.71 6.17 3.75
N ALA A 31 -4.50 6.32 3.23
CA ALA A 31 -3.30 5.75 3.83
C ALA A 31 -2.34 6.85 4.30
N TYR A 32 -1.41 7.23 3.42
CA TYR A 32 -0.36 8.21 3.70
C TYR A 32 0.01 8.94 2.41
N GLU A 33 0.62 10.13 2.53
CA GLU A 33 1.15 10.90 1.40
C GLU A 33 2.34 10.21 0.69
N ASP A 34 2.83 9.07 1.22
CA ASP A 34 3.88 8.27 0.60
C ASP A 34 3.31 7.29 -0.43
N ASP A 35 3.78 7.37 -1.67
CA ASP A 35 3.43 6.47 -2.77
C ASP A 35 4.51 5.42 -3.09
N ASN A 36 5.57 5.33 -2.30
CA ASN A 36 6.70 4.42 -2.51
C ASN A 36 6.25 2.95 -2.66
N LEU A 37 5.41 2.48 -1.72
CA LEU A 37 4.87 1.12 -1.76
C LEU A 37 3.93 0.93 -2.96
N PHE A 38 3.03 1.90 -3.19
CA PHE A 38 2.09 1.86 -4.31
C PHE A 38 2.81 1.78 -5.66
N LEU A 39 3.75 2.70 -5.94
CA LEU A 39 4.48 2.76 -7.20
C LEU A 39 5.42 1.56 -7.41
N THR A 40 5.91 0.96 -6.33
CA THR A 40 6.65 -0.31 -6.40
C THR A 40 5.74 -1.44 -6.88
N MET A 41 4.52 -1.55 -6.33
CA MET A 41 3.55 -2.57 -6.71
C MET A 41 2.89 -2.31 -8.07
N ALA A 42 2.71 -1.05 -8.48
CA ALA A 42 2.10 -0.67 -9.75
C ALA A 42 2.86 -1.24 -10.97
N ARG A 43 4.15 -1.56 -10.82
CA ARG A 43 4.92 -2.30 -11.85
C ARG A 43 4.47 -3.74 -12.07
N ARG A 44 3.72 -4.31 -11.11
CA ARG A 44 3.18 -5.67 -11.15
C ARG A 44 1.69 -5.59 -10.78
N PRO A 45 0.81 -5.21 -11.71
CA PRO A 45 -0.59 -4.91 -11.43
C PRO A 45 -1.33 -6.02 -10.68
N GLY A 46 -1.03 -7.30 -10.96
CA GLY A 46 -1.62 -8.43 -10.22
C GLY A 46 -1.23 -8.47 -8.74
N LEU A 47 0.00 -8.09 -8.39
CA LEU A 47 0.41 -7.95 -6.99
C LEU A 47 -0.31 -6.78 -6.32
N LEU A 48 -0.42 -5.64 -7.00
CA LEU A 48 -1.17 -4.49 -6.50
C LEU A 48 -2.64 -4.85 -6.25
N ASP A 49 -3.28 -5.59 -7.15
CA ASP A 49 -4.65 -6.08 -6.98
C ASP A 49 -4.80 -6.97 -5.74
N ALA A 50 -3.89 -7.93 -5.54
CA ALA A 50 -3.90 -8.80 -4.37
C ALA A 50 -3.70 -8.01 -3.06
N THR A 51 -2.73 -7.10 -3.01
CA THR A 51 -2.49 -6.24 -1.84
C THR A 51 -3.70 -5.37 -1.54
N TRP A 52 -4.36 -4.80 -2.55
CA TRP A 52 -5.55 -3.99 -2.34
C TRP A 52 -6.73 -4.80 -1.81
N GLY A 53 -6.86 -6.06 -2.23
CA GLY A 53 -7.83 -7.00 -1.67
C GLY A 53 -7.59 -7.24 -0.18
N PHE A 54 -6.33 -7.45 0.21
CA PHE A 54 -5.95 -7.61 1.61
C PHE A 54 -6.20 -6.35 2.45
N ILE A 55 -5.82 -5.16 1.95
CA ILE A 55 -6.09 -3.88 2.61
C ILE A 55 -7.59 -3.67 2.81
N ARG A 56 -8.40 -3.97 1.79
CA ARG A 56 -9.86 -3.85 1.88
C ARG A 56 -10.46 -4.82 2.90
N TYR A 57 -9.94 -6.04 3.00
CA TYR A 57 -10.38 -6.98 4.02
C TYR A 57 -10.13 -6.42 5.44
N ILE A 58 -8.93 -5.89 5.67
CA ILE A 58 -8.52 -5.36 6.97
C ILE A 58 -9.28 -4.09 7.34
N TYR A 59 -9.25 -3.09 6.46
CA TYR A 59 -9.70 -1.73 6.78
C TYR A 59 -11.07 -1.37 6.20
N GLY A 60 -11.57 -2.16 5.25
CA GLY A 60 -12.84 -1.93 4.57
C GLY A 60 -14.03 -2.64 5.20
N GLY A 61 -13.92 -3.12 6.45
CA GLY A 61 -15.00 -3.74 7.20
C GLY A 61 -15.31 -5.20 6.81
N GLY A 62 -14.42 -5.88 6.07
CA GLY A 62 -14.56 -7.31 5.77
C GLY A 62 -14.05 -8.24 6.88
N SER A 63 -13.25 -7.71 7.79
CA SER A 63 -12.71 -8.39 8.97
C SER A 63 -13.74 -8.42 10.11
N SER A 64 -13.76 -9.50 10.89
CA SER A 64 -14.51 -9.58 12.16
C SER A 64 -13.79 -8.88 13.33
N VAL A 65 -12.54 -8.45 13.12
CA VAL A 65 -11.73 -7.68 14.06
C VAL A 65 -11.84 -6.21 13.69
N GLU A 66 -12.02 -5.37 14.71
CA GLU A 66 -12.10 -3.91 14.59
C GLU A 66 -10.83 -3.33 13.95
N PRO A 67 -10.94 -2.34 13.05
CA PRO A 67 -9.79 -1.75 12.34
C PRO A 67 -8.68 -1.27 13.27
N GLU A 68 -9.03 -0.69 14.42
CA GLU A 68 -8.09 -0.17 15.42
C GLU A 68 -7.25 -1.30 16.06
N LEU A 69 -7.86 -2.46 16.35
CA LEU A 69 -7.15 -3.61 16.89
C LEU A 69 -6.25 -4.25 15.83
N PHE A 70 -6.71 -4.29 14.57
CA PHE A 70 -5.87 -4.78 13.48
C PHE A 70 -4.64 -3.88 13.27
N GLU A 71 -4.80 -2.58 13.42
CA GLU A 71 -3.69 -1.62 13.33
C GLU A 71 -2.65 -1.85 14.44
N LEU A 72 -3.08 -2.15 15.67
CA LEU A 72 -2.16 -2.56 16.75
C LEU A 72 -1.37 -3.83 16.39
N CYS A 73 -2.04 -4.84 15.83
CA CYS A 73 -1.38 -6.05 15.34
C CYS A 73 -0.35 -5.72 14.25
N ARG A 74 -0.72 -4.88 13.28
CA ARG A 74 0.18 -4.43 12.19
C ARG A 74 1.41 -3.73 12.75
N LEU A 75 1.24 -2.76 13.65
CA LEU A 75 2.34 -2.03 14.29
C LEU A 75 3.25 -2.97 15.08
N ARG A 76 2.67 -3.89 15.87
CA ARG A 76 3.44 -4.87 16.65
C ARG A 76 4.26 -5.82 15.77
N MET A 77 3.69 -6.26 14.65
CA MET A 77 4.39 -7.11 13.68
C MET A 77 5.47 -6.34 12.92
N ALA A 78 5.18 -5.12 12.47
CA ALA A 78 6.15 -4.26 11.80
C ALA A 78 7.36 -4.00 12.72
N HIS A 79 7.10 -3.68 14.00
CA HIS A 79 8.15 -3.51 15.01
C HIS A 79 8.99 -4.78 15.20
N ALA A 80 8.36 -5.95 15.39
CA ALA A 80 9.09 -7.22 15.53
C ALA A 80 9.97 -7.54 14.32
N ASN A 81 9.50 -7.23 13.13
CA ASN A 81 10.23 -7.45 11.88
C ASN A 81 11.17 -6.29 11.52
N ARG A 82 11.29 -5.27 12.38
CA ARG A 82 12.10 -4.06 12.13
C ARG A 82 11.75 -3.37 10.81
N CYS A 83 10.48 -3.48 10.40
CA CYS A 83 9.95 -2.75 9.26
C CYS A 83 9.81 -1.29 9.67
N ARG A 84 10.57 -0.42 9.01
CA ARG A 84 10.53 1.03 9.23
C ARG A 84 9.44 1.59 8.30
N HIS A 85 8.55 2.42 8.86
CA HIS A 85 7.77 3.35 8.03
C HIS A 85 8.68 4.46 7.54
#